data_AF-A0A141RMD4-F1
#
_entry.id   AF-A0A141RMD4-F1
#
_cell.length_a   1.000
_cell.length_b   1.000
_cell.length_c   1.000
_cell.angle_alpha   90.00
_cell.angle_beta   90.00
_cell.angle_gamma   90.00
#
_symmetry.space_group_name_H-M   'P 1'
#
loop_
_entity.id
_entity.type
_entity.pdbx_description
1 polymer ?
#
loop_
_entity_poly.entity_id
_entity_poly.type
_entity_poly.pdbx_seq_one_letter_code
_entity_poly.pdbx_strand_id
1 'polypeptide(L)'
;KINERCEITELENEKGNYLLSYNIRGLLEKITDKDTGEVVERYEYHNSQFPVRIINYKDPKDERIVYPSGSAQFLDSELVSKREDITFMVKQSCAYTADGNADKCSLIASTNDDYRDSSLVWISNHKNEYF
;
A
#
# COMPACT_ATOMS: atom_id res chain seq x y z
N LYS A 1 -24.06 10.80 -3.41
CA LYS A 1 -24.08 11.86 -2.38
C LYS A 1 -22.65 12.17 -1.93
N ILE A 2 -22.36 13.42 -1.57
CA ILE A 2 -21.04 13.86 -1.10
C ILE A 2 -21.18 14.42 0.32
N ASN A 3 -20.23 14.14 1.22
CA ASN A 3 -20.22 14.68 2.59
C ASN A 3 -19.43 16.01 2.71
N GLU A 4 -19.37 16.57 3.91
CA GLU A 4 -18.65 17.83 4.20
C GLU A 4 -17.13 17.74 3.99
N ARG A 5 -16.57 16.53 3.88
CA ARG A 5 -15.15 16.27 3.58
C ARG A 5 -14.90 16.05 2.09
N CYS A 6 -15.88 16.32 1.23
CA CYS A 6 -15.83 16.09 -0.21
C CYS A 6 -15.67 14.60 -0.60
N GLU A 7 -16.07 13.67 0.27
CA GLU A 7 -16.03 12.23 0.00
C GLU A 7 -17.38 11.77 -0.58
N ILE A 8 -17.36 10.89 -1.57
CA ILE A 8 -18.57 10.28 -2.13
C ILE A 8 -19.07 9.22 -1.16
N THR A 9 -20.16 9.47 -0.43
CA THR A 9 -20.68 8.52 0.58
C THR A 9 -21.78 7.61 0.06
N GLU A 10 -22.39 7.98 -1.06
CA GLU A 10 -23.43 7.18 -1.70
C GLU A 10 -23.20 7.17 -3.21
N LEU A 11 -23.19 5.98 -3.80
CA LEU A 11 -23.01 5.76 -5.23
C LEU A 11 -24.18 4.91 -5.73
N GLU A 12 -24.94 5.45 -6.67
CA GLU A 12 -26.02 4.77 -7.38
C GLU A 12 -25.64 4.70 -8.86
N ASN A 13 -25.59 3.49 -9.40
CA ASN A 13 -25.26 3.26 -10.81
C ASN A 13 -25.95 2.00 -11.33
N GLU A 14 -25.72 1.67 -12.60
CA GLU A 14 -26.29 0.48 -13.27
C GLU A 14 -25.96 -0.85 -12.55
N LYS A 15 -24.93 -0.87 -11.70
CA LYS A 15 -24.51 -2.03 -10.91
C LYS A 15 -25.14 -2.08 -9.52
N GLY A 16 -25.91 -1.06 -9.10
CA GLY A 16 -26.65 -1.04 -7.82
C GLY A 16 -26.44 0.20 -6.98
N ASN A 17 -26.94 0.13 -5.74
CA ASN A 17 -26.94 1.20 -4.76
C ASN A 17 -25.96 0.90 -3.63
N TYR A 18 -24.99 1.79 -3.41
CA TYR A 18 -23.87 1.54 -2.51
C TYR A 18 -23.67 2.67 -1.51
N LEU A 19 -23.32 2.29 -0.29
CA LEU A 19 -22.81 3.17 0.76
C LEU A 19 -21.29 3.00 0.88
N LEU A 20 -20.57 4.12 0.81
CA LEU A 20 -19.11 4.16 0.89
C LEU A 20 -18.71 4.73 2.26
N SER A 21 -17.82 4.03 2.96
CA SER A 21 -17.30 4.44 4.27
C SER A 21 -15.79 4.62 4.21
N TYR A 22 -15.29 5.64 4.90
CA TYR A 22 -13.89 6.05 4.86
C TYR A 22 -13.26 5.97 6.26
N ASN A 23 -11.97 5.64 6.33
CA ASN A 23 -11.23 5.61 7.58
C ASN A 23 -10.86 7.02 8.08
N ILE A 24 -10.18 7.12 9.22
CA ILE A 24 -9.78 8.41 9.82
C ILE A 24 -8.88 9.26 8.92
N ARG A 25 -8.22 8.67 7.91
CA ARG A 25 -7.36 9.34 6.94
C ARG A 25 -8.10 9.74 5.66
N GLY A 26 -9.42 9.50 5.58
CA GLY A 26 -10.22 9.75 4.39
C GLY A 26 -10.02 8.73 3.26
N LEU A 27 -9.48 7.55 3.55
CA LEU A 27 -9.31 6.47 2.58
C LEU A 27 -10.50 5.53 2.62
N LEU A 28 -11.02 5.13 1.46
CA LEU A 28 -12.21 4.28 1.31
C LEU A 28 -11.97 2.93 1.98
N GLU A 29 -12.64 2.61 3.08
CA GLU A 29 -12.42 1.38 3.84
C GLU A 29 -13.43 0.27 3.47
N LYS A 30 -14.66 0.67 3.14
CA LYS A 30 -15.78 -0.27 3.00
C LYS A 30 -16.80 0.20 2.00
N ILE A 31 -17.27 -0.72 1.16
CA ILE A 31 -18.45 -0.56 0.31
C ILE A 31 -19.54 -1.51 0.83
N THR A 32 -20.72 -0.96 1.11
CA THR A 32 -21.88 -1.71 1.61
C THR A 32 -23.03 -1.57 0.61
N ASP A 33 -23.70 -2.67 0.31
CA ASP A 33 -24.94 -2.64 -0.47
C ASP A 33 -26.01 -1.92 0.35
N LYS A 34 -26.61 -0.87 -0.22
CA LYS A 34 -27.56 -0.03 0.51
C LYS A 34 -28.89 -0.74 0.74
N ASP A 35 -29.25 -1.67 -0.16
CA ASP A 35 -30.55 -2.35 -0.14
C ASP A 35 -30.49 -3.56 0.81
N THR A 36 -29.38 -4.29 0.85
CA THR A 36 -29.22 -5.47 1.73
C THR A 36 -28.48 -5.19 3.05
N GLY A 37 -27.68 -4.12 3.11
CA GLY A 37 -26.80 -3.83 4.24
C GLY A 37 -25.53 -4.69 4.29
N GLU A 38 -25.32 -5.56 3.30
CA GLU A 38 -24.17 -6.45 3.24
C GLU A 38 -22.90 -5.74 2.78
N VAL A 39 -21.77 -6.15 3.33
CA VAL A 39 -20.46 -5.66 2.90
C VAL A 39 -20.13 -6.26 1.55
N VAL A 40 -19.88 -5.43 0.56
CA VAL A 40 -19.54 -5.86 -0.80
C VAL A 40 -18.03 -5.93 -0.96
N GLU A 41 -17.33 -4.88 -0.52
CA GLU A 41 -15.87 -4.81 -0.58
C GLU A 41 -15.30 -4.17 0.68
N ARG A 42 -14.09 -4.60 1.03
CA ARG A 42 -13.27 -4.04 2.10
C ARG A 42 -11.86 -3.77 1.60
N TYR A 43 -11.31 -2.62 2.01
CA TYR A 43 -9.99 -2.14 1.63
C TYR A 43 -9.14 -1.96 2.88
N GLU A 44 -7.95 -2.54 2.89
CA GLU A 44 -6.97 -2.41 3.99
C GLU A 44 -5.75 -1.62 3.49
N TYR A 45 -5.31 -0.63 4.27
CA TYR A 45 -4.24 0.30 3.86
C TYR A 45 -2.98 0.21 4.74
N HIS A 46 -3.07 -0.39 5.92
CA HIS A 46 -2.09 -0.26 7.01
C HIS A 46 -1.63 1.20 7.19
N ASN A 47 -0.38 1.50 6.82
CA ASN A 47 0.20 2.84 6.92
C ASN A 47 0.33 3.57 5.58
N SER A 48 -0.10 2.95 4.47
CA SER A 48 -0.01 3.49 3.11
C SER A 48 -1.20 4.41 2.76
N GLN A 49 -1.08 5.13 1.65
CA GLN A 49 -2.18 5.84 0.99
C GLN A 49 -2.91 4.97 -0.04
N PHE A 50 -2.32 3.83 -0.41
CA PHE A 50 -2.88 2.87 -1.36
C PHE A 50 -3.24 1.55 -0.65
N PRO A 51 -4.29 0.83 -1.10
CA PRO A 51 -4.75 -0.39 -0.44
C PRO A 51 -3.75 -1.53 -0.63
N VAL A 52 -3.36 -2.20 0.45
CA VAL A 52 -2.51 -3.40 0.42
C VAL A 52 -3.33 -4.68 0.24
N ARG A 53 -4.64 -4.62 0.49
CA ARG A 53 -5.56 -5.74 0.37
C ARG A 53 -6.96 -5.25 0.01
N ILE A 54 -7.61 -5.95 -0.92
CA ILE A 54 -9.00 -5.73 -1.31
C ILE A 54 -9.72 -7.08 -1.21
N ILE A 55 -10.74 -7.12 -0.36
CA ILE A 55 -11.59 -8.30 -0.17
C ILE A 55 -12.93 -8.01 -0.82
N ASN A 56 -13.32 -8.80 -1.82
CA ASN A 56 -14.67 -8.78 -2.38
C ASN A 56 -15.47 -9.96 -1.79
N TYR A 57 -16.67 -9.67 -1.27
CA TYR A 57 -17.54 -10.65 -0.62
C TYR A 57 -18.65 -11.16 -1.55
N LYS A 58 -18.97 -10.43 -2.64
CA LYS A 58 -19.91 -10.89 -3.67
C LYS A 58 -19.26 -11.88 -4.63
N ASP A 59 -17.97 -11.69 -4.91
CA ASP A 59 -17.09 -12.61 -5.62
C ASP A 59 -15.92 -12.90 -4.69
N PRO A 60 -15.73 -14.14 -4.17
CA PRO A 60 -14.81 -14.46 -3.06
C PRO A 60 -13.33 -14.33 -3.46
N LYS A 61 -12.93 -13.10 -3.79
CA LYS A 61 -11.62 -12.68 -4.23
C LYS A 61 -10.97 -11.90 -3.10
N ASP A 62 -9.78 -12.37 -2.72
CA ASP A 62 -8.90 -11.73 -1.75
C ASP A 62 -7.62 -11.32 -2.48
N GLU A 63 -7.57 -10.07 -2.91
CA GLU A 63 -6.44 -9.53 -3.66
C GLU A 63 -5.46 -8.84 -2.71
N ARG A 64 -4.20 -9.26 -2.75
CA ARG A 64 -3.10 -8.61 -2.03
C ARG A 64 -2.23 -7.86 -3.02
N ILE A 65 -2.06 -6.57 -2.79
CA ILE A 65 -1.34 -5.67 -3.68
C ILE A 65 0.03 -5.39 -3.08
N VAL A 66 1.07 -5.70 -3.85
CA VAL A 66 2.45 -5.36 -3.50
C VAL A 66 2.89 -4.20 -4.39
N TYR A 67 3.08 -3.03 -3.79
CA TYR A 67 3.58 -1.87 -4.49
C TYR A 67 5.10 -2.01 -4.70
N PRO A 68 5.61 -1.74 -5.92
CA PRO A 68 7.03 -1.74 -6.15
C PRO A 68 7.71 -0.64 -5.32
N SER A 69 8.97 -0.87 -4.99
CA SER A 69 9.82 0.13 -4.35
C SER A 69 9.81 1.46 -5.13
N GLY A 70 9.84 2.60 -4.42
CA GLY A 70 9.61 3.94 -5.01
C GLY A 70 10.66 4.42 -6.01
N SER A 71 11.65 3.60 -6.36
CA SER A 71 12.64 3.89 -7.40
C SER A 71 13.15 2.61 -8.04
N ALA A 72 13.35 2.64 -9.36
CA ALA A 72 13.91 1.53 -10.15
C ALA A 72 15.29 1.06 -9.65
N GLN A 73 16.01 1.90 -8.90
CA GLN A 73 17.28 1.56 -8.26
C GLN A 73 17.15 0.50 -7.15
N PHE A 74 15.93 0.13 -6.76
CA PHE A 74 15.65 -0.85 -5.70
C PHE A 74 14.90 -2.08 -6.21
N LEU A 75 14.72 -2.23 -7.53
CA LEU A 75 14.12 -3.42 -8.15
C LEU A 75 14.83 -4.71 -7.74
N ASP A 76 16.17 -4.68 -7.64
CA ASP A 76 16.96 -5.84 -7.21
C ASP A 76 16.71 -6.17 -5.73
N SER A 77 16.54 -5.15 -4.88
CA SER A 77 16.18 -5.34 -3.47
C SER A 77 14.79 -5.98 -3.35
N GLU A 78 13.85 -5.56 -4.19
CA GLU A 78 12.50 -6.13 -4.23
C GLU A 78 12.52 -7.59 -4.72
N LEU A 79 13.34 -7.90 -5.72
CA LEU A 79 13.51 -9.26 -6.25
C LEU A 79 14.09 -10.22 -5.20
N VAL A 80 15.09 -9.80 -4.41
CA VAL A 80 15.69 -10.66 -3.37
C VAL A 80 14.86 -10.73 -2.08
N SER A 81 13.99 -9.75 -1.85
CA SER A 81 13.12 -9.69 -0.66
C SER A 81 11.78 -10.39 -0.86
N LYS A 82 11.49 -10.89 -2.07
CA LYS A 82 10.25 -11.65 -2.34
C LYS A 82 10.57 -13.14 -2.41
N ARG A 83 10.12 -13.89 -1.41
CA ARG A 83 9.96 -15.35 -1.49
C ARG A 83 8.50 -15.69 -1.28
N GLU A 84 8.01 -16.73 -1.95
CA GLU A 84 6.59 -17.13 -1.91
C GLU A 84 6.09 -17.44 -0.48
N ASP A 85 7.00 -17.80 0.43
CA ASP A 85 6.74 -18.22 1.80
C ASP A 85 7.02 -17.15 2.87
N ILE A 86 7.62 -16.01 2.52
CA ILE A 86 8.05 -14.99 3.48
C ILE A 86 7.69 -13.60 3.00
N THR A 87 6.94 -12.86 3.84
CA THR A 87 6.69 -11.44 3.64
C THR A 87 7.73 -10.62 4.39
N PHE A 88 8.46 -9.77 3.67
CA PHE A 88 9.36 -8.78 4.26
C PHE A 88 8.71 -7.40 4.26
N MET A 89 8.70 -6.78 5.43
CA MET A 89 8.29 -5.41 5.65
C MET A 89 9.47 -4.50 5.41
N VAL A 90 9.35 -3.56 4.47
CA VAL A 90 10.45 -2.66 4.10
C VAL A 90 10.06 -1.21 4.37
N LYS A 91 10.86 -0.51 5.17
CA LYS A 91 10.87 0.95 5.27
C LYS A 91 12.07 1.49 4.54
N GLN A 92 11.83 2.39 3.61
CA GLN A 92 12.87 3.03 2.83
C GLN A 92 12.76 4.55 2.95
N SER A 93 13.91 5.20 3.11
CA SER A 93 14.04 6.65 3.07
C SER A 93 15.28 7.00 2.27
N CYS A 94 15.13 7.83 1.25
CA CYS A 94 16.21 8.27 0.39
C CYS A 94 16.23 9.79 0.25
N ALA A 95 17.43 10.36 0.21
CA ALA A 95 17.67 11.70 -0.32
C ALA A 95 18.04 11.57 -1.80
N TYR A 96 17.59 12.54 -2.61
CA TYR A 96 17.81 12.53 -4.05
C TYR A 96 18.66 13.73 -4.49
N THR A 97 19.51 13.51 -5.48
CA THR A 97 20.26 14.55 -6.18
C THR A 97 19.35 15.32 -7.14
N ALA A 98 19.83 16.47 -7.64
CA ALA A 98 19.03 17.36 -8.51
C ALA A 98 18.66 16.75 -9.87
N ASP A 99 19.42 15.75 -10.34
CA ASP A 99 19.15 14.95 -11.53
C ASP A 99 18.20 13.76 -11.25
N GLY A 100 17.69 13.63 -10.02
CA GLY A 100 16.71 12.63 -9.62
C GLY A 100 17.28 11.28 -9.19
N ASN A 101 18.61 11.14 -9.12
CA ASN A 101 19.25 9.94 -8.62
C ASN A 101 19.21 9.84 -7.09
N ALA A 102 19.25 8.63 -6.53
CA ALA A 102 19.33 8.48 -5.08
C ALA A 102 20.77 8.77 -4.64
N ASP A 103 20.95 9.66 -3.65
CA ASP A 103 22.25 10.01 -3.07
C ASP A 103 22.52 9.13 -1.85
N LYS A 104 21.64 9.24 -0.84
CA LYS A 104 21.76 8.54 0.44
C LYS A 104 20.47 7.83 0.74
N CYS A 105 20.56 6.53 1.01
CA CYS A 105 19.40 5.74 1.37
C CYS A 105 19.61 5.00 2.67
N SER A 106 18.54 4.92 3.43
CA SER A 106 18.39 4.00 4.55
C SER A 106 17.23 3.06 4.24
N LEU A 107 17.47 1.77 4.43
CA LEU A 107 16.48 0.73 4.30
C LEU A 107 16.45 -0.09 5.59
N ILE A 108 15.25 -0.36 6.08
CA ILE A 108 15.00 -1.27 7.19
C ILE A 108 14.07 -2.36 6.65
N ALA A 109 14.55 -3.59 6.63
CA ALA A 109 13.72 -4.75 6.28
C ALA A 109 13.46 -5.59 7.53
N SER A 110 12.26 -6.14 7.67
CA SER A 110 11.94 -7.07 8.75
C SER A 110 10.96 -8.14 8.30
N THR A 111 11.06 -9.35 8.85
CA THR A 111 10.01 -10.36 8.73
C THR A 111 8.91 -10.19 9.77
N ASN A 112 9.06 -9.22 10.68
CA ASN A 112 8.11 -8.86 11.73
C ASN A 112 7.46 -7.50 11.41
N ASP A 113 6.15 -7.38 11.61
CA ASP A 113 5.36 -6.20 11.24
C ASP A 113 5.59 -4.99 12.17
N ASP A 114 6.01 -5.24 13.41
CA ASP A 114 6.41 -4.22 14.37
C ASP A 114 7.89 -3.79 14.27
N TYR A 115 8.65 -4.38 13.33
CA TYR A 115 10.09 -4.15 13.10
C TYR A 115 10.98 -4.48 14.31
N ARG A 116 10.57 -5.39 15.21
CA ARG A 116 11.39 -5.88 16.32
C ARG A 116 12.00 -7.24 16.03
N ASP A 117 13.17 -7.48 16.63
CA ASP A 117 13.87 -8.77 16.76
C ASP A 117 14.33 -9.48 15.46
N SER A 118 13.90 -9.05 14.28
CA SER A 118 14.31 -9.60 12.98
C SER A 118 14.45 -8.49 11.94
N SER A 119 15.26 -7.48 12.26
CA SER A 119 15.44 -6.28 11.44
C SER A 119 16.84 -6.20 10.84
N LEU A 120 16.90 -6.01 9.53
CA LEU A 120 18.10 -5.74 8.75
C LEU A 120 18.12 -4.25 8.43
N VAL A 121 19.19 -3.55 8.83
CA VAL A 121 19.38 -2.13 8.52
C VAL A 121 20.48 -2.00 7.46
N TRP A 122 20.14 -1.39 6.33
CA TRP A 122 21.06 -1.01 5.27
C TRP A 122 21.16 0.50 5.20
N ILE A 123 22.39 1.00 5.18
CA ILE A 123 22.68 2.41 4.91
C ILE A 123 23.65 2.42 3.74
N SER A 124 23.23 3.01 2.63
CA SER A 124 24.03 3.12 1.42
C SER A 124 24.25 4.59 1.07
N ASN A 125 25.48 4.88 0.63
CA ASN A 125 25.84 6.13 0.01
C ASN A 125 26.14 5.80 -1.46
N HIS A 126 25.23 6.18 -2.35
CA HIS A 126 25.31 5.86 -3.76
C HIS A 126 26.17 6.90 -4.46
N LYS A 127 27.45 6.59 -4.66
CA LYS A 127 28.27 7.28 -5.66
C LYS A 127 28.05 6.56 -6.99
N ASN A 128 27.04 7.00 -7.75
CA ASN A 128 26.85 6.48 -9.10
C ASN A 128 27.98 7.02 -9.99
N GLU A 129 28.99 6.19 -10.26
CA GLU A 129 29.89 6.38 -11.39
C GLU A 129 29.21 5.72 -12.61
N TYR A 130 28.65 6.53 -13.50
CA TYR A 130 28.14 6.03 -14.78
C TYR A 130 29.36 5.60 -15.64
N PHE A 131 29.39 4.33 -16.05
CA PHE A 131 30.23 3.85 -17.16
C PHE A 131 29.51 4.06 -18.49
#